data_AF-A0A843WRV9-F1
#
_entry.id   AF-A0A843WRV9-F1
#
_cell.length_a   1.000
_cell.length_b   1.000
_cell.length_c   1.000
_cell.angle_alpha   90.00
_cell.angle_beta   90.00
_cell.angle_gamma   90.00
#
_symmetry.space_group_name_H-M   'P 1'
#
loop_
_entity.id
_entity.type
_entity.pdbx_description
1 polymer ?
#
loop_
_entity_poly.entity_id
_entity_poly.type
_entity_poly.pdbx_seq_one_letter_code
_entity_poly.pdbx_strand_id
1 'polypeptide(L)'
;YLEPSLFYQVDCLSRTKQQIVKCVETNCSLSKAFQFQEPEVNLTEEIVGIVALLATVNDDRLSRVFAEYLTESYMLAVVFKSYKSASSLEKFTKDGKVSRNCAIHKIVSQVGAKVDKRFTAIFLDEIRPYLDVLEESGHERKLALQDPCLPSGKMPHGFLGHAVNMINLDMRHVHIKTSSGYGLRETLFYRLFGELQVYQTREDIEHAKGCIKSGAVSLDGQIMRDHGIICLGD
;
A
#
# COMPACT_ATOMS: atom_id res chain seq x y z
N TYR A 1 11.41 7.20 -21.00
CA TYR A 1 10.11 6.66 -21.44
C TYR A 1 9.70 5.60 -20.45
N LEU A 2 8.83 5.96 -19.49
CA LEU A 2 8.09 4.95 -18.73
C LEU A 2 7.27 4.16 -19.77
N GLU A 3 7.32 2.83 -19.71
CA GLU A 3 6.54 2.05 -20.66
C GLU A 3 5.06 2.43 -20.56
N PRO A 4 4.34 2.60 -21.69
CA PRO A 4 2.91 2.89 -21.68
C PRO A 4 2.12 1.91 -20.80
N SER A 5 2.56 0.65 -20.72
CA SER A 5 1.99 -0.40 -19.88
C SER A 5 1.86 0.01 -18.40
N LEU A 6 2.91 0.60 -17.82
CA LEU A 6 2.95 0.97 -16.41
C LEU A 6 1.93 2.08 -16.08
N PHE A 7 1.79 3.07 -16.97
CA PHE A 7 0.85 4.18 -16.78
C PHE A 7 -0.60 3.70 -16.85
N TYR A 8 -0.93 2.84 -17.82
CA TYR A 8 -2.27 2.23 -17.91
C TYR A 8 -2.61 1.34 -16.71
N GLN A 9 -1.62 0.66 -16.12
CA GLN A 9 -1.82 -0.19 -14.94
C GLN A 9 -2.07 0.65 -13.68
N VAL A 10 -1.28 1.69 -13.44
CA VAL A 10 -1.48 2.60 -12.29
C VAL A 10 -2.81 3.34 -12.41
N ASP A 11 -3.19 3.81 -13.59
CA ASP A 11 -4.48 4.48 -13.83
C ASP A 11 -5.69 3.54 -13.64
N CYS A 12 -5.50 2.23 -13.71
CA CYS A 12 -6.57 1.28 -13.40
C CYS A 12 -6.64 0.96 -11.89
N LEU A 13 -5.51 1.08 -11.18
CA LEU A 13 -5.40 0.90 -9.72
C LEU A 13 -5.86 2.12 -8.91
N SER A 14 -6.18 3.23 -9.57
CA SER A 14 -6.66 4.48 -8.95
C SER A 14 -8.18 4.66 -8.98
N ARG A 15 -8.91 3.76 -9.63
CA ARG A 15 -10.34 3.94 -9.95
C ARG A 15 -11.28 3.37 -8.87
N THR A 16 -12.55 3.20 -9.21
CA THR A 16 -13.55 2.56 -8.34
C THR A 16 -13.09 1.18 -7.85
N LYS A 17 -13.54 0.77 -6.65
CA LYS A 17 -13.22 -0.53 -6.04
C LYS A 17 -13.40 -1.71 -7.00
N GLN A 18 -14.47 -1.72 -7.81
CA GLN A 18 -14.73 -2.77 -8.79
C GLN A 18 -13.68 -2.79 -9.92
N GLN A 19 -13.26 -1.62 -10.39
CA GLN A 19 -12.22 -1.52 -11.42
C GLN A 19 -10.84 -1.90 -10.87
N ILE A 20 -10.52 -1.52 -9.64
CA ILE A 20 -9.30 -1.96 -8.95
C ILE A 20 -9.28 -3.49 -8.81
N VAL A 21 -10.37 -4.11 -8.35
CA VAL A 21 -10.47 -5.58 -8.24
C VAL A 21 -10.18 -6.24 -9.58
N LYS A 22 -10.84 -5.80 -10.65
CA LYS A 22 -10.62 -6.32 -12.00
C LYS A 22 -9.17 -6.09 -12.49
N CYS A 23 -8.58 -4.95 -12.16
CA CYS A 23 -7.19 -4.63 -12.47
C CYS A 23 -6.24 -5.61 -11.79
N VAL A 24 -6.42 -5.82 -10.49
CA VAL A 24 -5.61 -6.72 -9.67
C VAL A 24 -5.77 -8.17 -10.17
N GLU A 25 -6.98 -8.61 -10.51
CA GLU A 25 -7.24 -9.93 -11.12
C GLU A 25 -6.55 -10.13 -12.47
N THR A 26 -6.40 -9.06 -13.24
CA THR A 26 -5.76 -9.10 -14.55
C THR A 26 -4.24 -9.11 -14.42
N ASN A 27 -3.70 -8.29 -13.52
CA ASN A 27 -2.26 -8.02 -13.42
C ASN A 27 -1.52 -8.86 -12.36
N CYS A 28 -2.24 -9.44 -11.41
CA CYS A 28 -1.69 -10.25 -10.33
C CYS A 28 -2.30 -11.65 -10.35
N SER A 29 -1.60 -12.62 -10.95
CA SER A 29 -2.02 -14.04 -10.99
C SER A 29 -2.30 -14.62 -9.59
N LEU A 30 -1.63 -14.08 -8.56
CA LEU A 30 -1.82 -14.47 -7.16
C LEU A 30 -3.20 -14.08 -6.63
N SER A 31 -3.77 -12.96 -7.08
CA SER A 31 -5.10 -12.51 -6.62
C SER A 31 -6.20 -13.52 -6.95
N LYS A 32 -6.21 -14.04 -8.19
CA LYS A 32 -7.11 -15.12 -8.63
C LYS A 32 -6.87 -16.37 -7.79
N ALA A 33 -5.61 -16.74 -7.60
CA ALA A 33 -5.25 -17.91 -6.82
C ALA A 33 -5.76 -17.84 -5.36
N PHE A 34 -5.77 -16.65 -4.74
CA PHE A 34 -6.27 -16.46 -3.37
C PHE A 34 -7.79 -16.45 -3.25
N GLN A 35 -8.52 -16.14 -4.33
CA GLN A 35 -10.00 -16.18 -4.33
C GLN A 35 -10.57 -17.59 -4.54
N PHE A 36 -9.83 -18.50 -5.17
CA PHE A 36 -10.31 -19.81 -5.64
C PHE A 36 -9.80 -21.01 -4.79
N GLN A 37 -9.33 -20.80 -3.56
CA GLN A 37 -8.78 -21.90 -2.75
C GLN A 37 -9.83 -22.91 -2.28
N GLU A 38 -9.55 -24.19 -2.53
CA GLU A 38 -10.19 -25.32 -1.85
C GLU A 38 -9.67 -25.47 -0.40
N PRO A 39 -10.47 -26.01 0.54
CA PRO A 39 -10.19 -26.03 1.99
C PRO A 39 -8.91 -26.76 2.43
N GLU A 40 -8.28 -27.58 1.58
CA GLU A 40 -7.19 -28.49 1.97
C GLU A 40 -5.83 -27.81 2.15
N VAL A 41 -5.63 -26.58 1.66
CA VAL A 41 -4.38 -25.84 1.85
C VAL A 41 -4.70 -24.54 2.58
N ASN A 42 -4.55 -24.55 3.91
CA ASN A 42 -4.95 -23.47 4.82
C ASN A 42 -4.01 -22.23 4.73
N LEU A 43 -3.89 -21.67 3.53
CA LEU A 43 -2.99 -20.56 3.15
C LEU A 43 -3.62 -19.19 3.36
N THR A 44 -4.95 -19.16 3.43
CA THR A 44 -5.74 -17.98 3.77
C THR A 44 -5.41 -17.43 5.15
N GLU A 45 -4.90 -18.25 6.07
CA GLU A 45 -4.47 -17.78 7.38
C GLU A 45 -3.14 -17.01 7.32
N GLU A 46 -2.31 -17.26 6.32
CA GLU A 46 -0.94 -16.72 6.25
C GLU A 46 -0.82 -15.47 5.38
N ILE A 47 -1.81 -15.26 4.50
CA ILE A 47 -1.87 -14.13 3.56
C ILE A 47 -2.94 -13.16 4.02
N VAL A 48 -2.54 -11.93 4.25
CA VAL A 48 -3.42 -10.83 4.65
C VAL A 48 -4.20 -10.30 3.44
N GLY A 49 -3.53 -10.14 2.29
CA GLY A 49 -4.16 -9.70 1.05
C GLY A 49 -3.22 -8.92 0.13
N ILE A 50 -3.79 -8.24 -0.86
CA ILE A 50 -3.06 -7.34 -1.78
C ILE A 50 -3.31 -5.90 -1.35
N VAL A 51 -2.27 -5.07 -1.29
CA VAL A 51 -2.34 -3.69 -0.77
C VAL A 51 -3.51 -2.88 -1.36
N ALA A 52 -3.67 -2.88 -2.69
CA ALA A 52 -4.75 -2.17 -3.38
C ALA A 52 -6.18 -2.61 -2.97
N LEU A 53 -6.33 -3.77 -2.35
CA LEU A 53 -7.60 -4.34 -1.91
C LEU A 53 -7.82 -4.21 -0.39
N LEU A 54 -6.81 -3.78 0.37
CA LEU A 54 -6.87 -3.73 1.84
C LEU A 54 -7.51 -2.46 2.39
N ALA A 55 -7.48 -1.36 1.63
CA ALA A 55 -8.08 -0.07 2.00
C ALA A 55 -8.78 0.61 0.81
N THR A 56 -9.57 1.63 1.12
CA THR A 56 -10.25 2.49 0.15
C THR A 56 -9.96 3.95 0.44
N VAL A 57 -10.23 4.82 -0.54
CA VAL A 57 -10.09 6.28 -0.41
C VAL A 57 -11.38 6.91 -0.91
N ASN A 58 -11.83 8.00 -0.26
CA ASN A 58 -13.13 8.61 -0.55
C ASN A 58 -13.17 9.53 -1.78
N ASP A 59 -12.01 9.94 -2.30
CA ASP A 59 -11.88 10.85 -3.44
C ASP A 59 -11.00 10.21 -4.51
N ASP A 60 -11.46 10.22 -5.77
CA ASP A 60 -10.77 9.58 -6.89
C ASP A 60 -9.42 10.25 -7.21
N ARG A 61 -9.28 11.56 -6.98
CA ARG A 61 -7.99 12.26 -7.15
C ARG A 61 -7.01 11.83 -6.08
N LEU A 62 -7.46 11.70 -4.83
CA LEU A 62 -6.62 11.13 -3.75
C LEU A 62 -6.22 9.70 -4.08
N SER A 63 -7.16 8.87 -4.54
CA SER A 63 -6.90 7.48 -4.95
C SER A 63 -5.83 7.42 -6.03
N ARG A 64 -5.93 8.26 -7.06
CA ARG A 64 -4.93 8.38 -8.12
C ARG A 64 -3.56 8.81 -7.62
N VAL A 65 -3.50 9.90 -6.87
CA VAL A 65 -2.24 10.43 -6.34
C VAL A 65 -1.57 9.42 -5.40
N PHE A 66 -2.34 8.67 -4.60
CA PHE A 66 -1.79 7.62 -3.73
C PHE A 66 -1.32 6.40 -4.52
N ALA A 67 -2.03 6.00 -5.59
CA ALA A 67 -1.59 4.92 -6.45
C ALA A 67 -0.28 5.26 -7.19
N GLU A 68 -0.17 6.49 -7.71
CA GLU A 68 1.07 7.01 -8.30
C GLU A 68 2.19 7.14 -7.25
N TYR A 69 1.84 7.57 -6.03
CA TYR A 69 2.77 7.61 -4.92
C TYR A 69 3.29 6.19 -4.59
N LEU A 70 2.43 5.20 -4.44
CA LEU A 70 2.86 3.85 -4.10
C LEU A 70 3.49 3.12 -5.29
N THR A 71 3.21 3.52 -6.53
CA THR A 71 3.56 2.78 -7.75
C THR A 71 2.86 1.42 -7.83
N GLU A 72 2.87 0.82 -9.02
CA GLU A 72 2.32 -0.52 -9.23
C GLU A 72 2.96 -1.56 -8.30
N SER A 73 4.26 -1.44 -8.02
CA SER A 73 5.01 -2.43 -7.26
C SER A 73 4.54 -2.58 -5.81
N TYR A 74 4.13 -1.50 -5.15
CA TYR A 74 3.55 -1.56 -3.80
C TYR A 74 2.03 -1.74 -3.85
N MET A 75 1.33 -1.18 -4.84
CA MET A 75 -0.12 -1.39 -4.99
C MET A 75 -0.47 -2.87 -5.21
N LEU A 76 0.36 -3.61 -5.97
CA LEU A 76 0.21 -5.04 -6.21
C LEU A 76 0.97 -5.94 -5.22
N ALA A 77 1.59 -5.36 -4.18
CA ALA A 77 2.33 -6.13 -3.20
C ALA A 77 1.41 -7.09 -2.43
N VAL A 78 1.89 -8.31 -2.18
CA VAL A 78 1.21 -9.32 -1.37
C VAL A 78 1.67 -9.17 0.07
N VAL A 79 0.71 -8.99 0.97
CA VAL A 79 0.92 -8.86 2.40
C VAL A 79 0.75 -10.23 3.04
N PHE A 80 1.79 -10.73 3.70
CA PHE A 80 1.81 -11.93 4.51
C PHE A 80 1.82 -11.58 5.99
N LYS A 81 1.36 -12.49 6.85
CA LYS A 81 1.45 -12.29 8.31
C LYS A 81 2.90 -12.19 8.79
N SER A 82 3.76 -13.12 8.38
CA SER A 82 5.17 -13.13 8.78
C SER A 82 6.12 -13.62 7.67
N TYR A 83 7.42 -13.44 7.84
CA TYR A 83 8.43 -14.03 6.98
C TYR A 83 8.41 -15.57 7.04
N LYS A 84 8.16 -16.14 8.22
CA LYS A 84 8.02 -17.60 8.38
C LYS A 84 6.85 -18.13 7.53
N SER A 85 5.75 -17.38 7.50
CA SER A 85 4.60 -17.64 6.64
C SER A 85 5.03 -17.72 5.18
N ALA A 86 5.73 -16.71 4.66
CA ALA A 86 6.12 -16.64 3.26
C ALA A 86 7.21 -17.64 2.85
N SER A 87 8.20 -17.89 3.71
CA SER A 87 9.27 -18.86 3.45
C SER A 87 8.77 -20.31 3.39
N SER A 88 7.58 -20.60 3.90
CA SER A 88 6.90 -21.88 3.66
C SER A 88 6.32 -21.99 2.24
N LEU A 89 6.09 -20.85 1.58
CA LEU A 89 5.34 -20.71 0.34
C LEU A 89 6.21 -20.58 -0.90
N GLU A 90 7.42 -20.07 -0.76
CA GLU A 90 8.43 -20.01 -1.82
C GLU A 90 9.71 -20.69 -1.34
N LYS A 91 10.06 -21.81 -1.98
CA LYS A 91 11.23 -22.62 -1.62
C LYS A 91 12.24 -22.58 -2.76
N PHE A 92 13.52 -22.60 -2.42
CA PHE A 92 14.59 -22.69 -3.39
C PHE A 92 15.07 -24.13 -3.54
N THR A 93 15.40 -24.53 -4.77
CA THR A 93 16.09 -25.78 -5.07
C THR A 93 17.56 -25.68 -4.62
N LYS A 94 18.27 -26.81 -4.61
CA LYS A 94 19.69 -26.85 -4.20
C LYS A 94 20.61 -25.97 -5.07
N ASP A 95 20.21 -25.68 -6.30
CA ASP A 95 20.88 -24.76 -7.23
C ASP A 95 20.41 -23.30 -7.10
N GLY A 96 19.64 -22.97 -6.06
CA GLY A 96 19.20 -21.60 -5.76
C GLY A 96 18.07 -21.07 -6.64
N LYS A 97 17.40 -21.92 -7.43
CA LYS A 97 16.25 -21.53 -8.26
C LYS A 97 14.95 -21.68 -7.47
N VAL A 98 13.94 -20.88 -7.83
CA VAL A 98 12.60 -21.03 -7.24
C VAL A 98 12.03 -22.39 -7.62
N SER A 99 11.62 -23.16 -6.61
CA SER A 99 10.99 -24.46 -6.79
C SER A 99 9.54 -24.27 -7.20
N ARG A 100 9.20 -24.68 -8.43
CA ARG A 100 7.80 -24.68 -8.93
C ARG A 100 6.87 -25.62 -8.17
N ASN A 101 7.40 -26.45 -7.28
CA ASN A 101 6.64 -27.36 -6.43
C ASN A 101 6.25 -26.75 -5.08
N CYS A 102 6.57 -25.47 -4.84
CA CYS A 102 6.15 -24.76 -3.62
C CYS A 102 4.66 -24.40 -3.65
N ALA A 103 4.13 -24.02 -2.49
CA ALA A 103 2.69 -23.80 -2.31
C ALA A 103 2.15 -22.70 -3.25
N ILE A 104 2.85 -21.56 -3.37
CA ILE A 104 2.41 -20.45 -4.24
C ILE A 104 2.26 -20.89 -5.69
N HIS A 105 3.27 -21.54 -6.26
CA HIS A 105 3.22 -21.96 -7.67
C HIS A 105 2.16 -23.03 -7.94
N LYS A 106 1.87 -23.89 -6.95
CA LYS A 106 0.79 -24.89 -7.04
C LYS A 106 -0.60 -24.27 -7.07
N ILE A 107 -0.89 -23.29 -6.22
CA ILE A 107 -2.23 -22.66 -6.20
C ILE A 107 -2.44 -21.85 -7.48
N VAL A 108 -1.40 -21.13 -7.91
CA VAL A 108 -1.50 -20.33 -9.13
C VAL A 108 -1.69 -21.22 -10.36
N SER A 109 -1.08 -22.41 -10.40
CA SER A 109 -1.30 -23.36 -11.49
C SER A 109 -2.69 -24.02 -11.44
N GLN A 110 -3.29 -24.21 -10.26
CA GLN A 110 -4.66 -24.73 -10.13
C GLN A 110 -5.70 -23.82 -10.80
N VAL A 111 -5.48 -22.50 -10.79
CA VAL A 111 -6.33 -21.53 -11.51
C VAL A 111 -5.88 -21.28 -12.96
N GLY A 112 -5.02 -22.15 -13.50
CA GLY A 112 -4.52 -22.05 -14.88
C GLY A 112 -3.58 -20.87 -15.13
N ALA A 113 -3.04 -20.24 -14.08
CA ALA A 113 -2.15 -19.10 -14.18
C ALA A 113 -0.69 -19.48 -13.88
N LYS A 114 0.22 -18.51 -14.05
CA LYS A 114 1.64 -18.64 -13.68
C LYS A 114 2.14 -17.38 -13.00
N VAL A 115 3.14 -17.54 -12.13
CA VAL A 115 3.93 -16.43 -11.55
C VAL A 115 5.30 -16.47 -12.20
N ASP A 116 5.45 -15.79 -13.33
CA ASP A 116 6.71 -15.76 -14.09
C ASP A 116 7.52 -14.46 -13.83
N LYS A 117 6.95 -13.53 -13.06
CA LYS A 117 7.59 -12.26 -12.66
C LYS A 117 7.80 -12.22 -11.15
N ARG A 118 8.84 -11.50 -10.74
CA ARG A 118 9.04 -11.16 -9.32
C ARG A 118 7.87 -10.29 -8.85
N PHE A 119 7.46 -10.47 -7.61
CA PHE A 119 6.45 -9.66 -6.95
C PHE A 119 6.98 -9.15 -5.61
N THR A 120 6.42 -8.05 -5.13
CA THR A 120 6.76 -7.49 -3.82
C THR A 120 5.99 -8.24 -2.73
N ALA A 121 6.71 -8.75 -1.73
CA ALA A 121 6.12 -9.33 -0.52
C ALA A 121 6.35 -8.38 0.66
N ILE A 122 5.31 -8.14 1.46
CA ILE A 122 5.38 -7.37 2.70
C ILE A 122 5.02 -8.31 3.85
N PHE A 123 5.83 -8.33 4.91
CA PHE A 123 5.61 -9.18 6.07
C PHE A 123 5.15 -8.33 7.24
N LEU A 124 3.91 -8.52 7.68
CA LEU A 124 3.23 -7.61 8.59
C LEU A 124 3.85 -7.58 9.99
N ASP A 125 4.24 -8.74 10.53
CA ASP A 125 4.84 -8.88 11.86
C ASP A 125 6.27 -8.33 11.95
N GLU A 126 6.95 -8.18 10.82
CA GLU A 126 8.30 -7.63 10.72
C GLU A 126 8.28 -6.10 10.56
N ILE A 127 7.10 -5.50 10.36
CA ILE A 127 6.96 -4.05 10.33
C ILE A 127 7.04 -3.51 11.75
N ARG A 128 7.95 -2.57 11.96
CA ARG A 128 7.95 -1.76 13.18
C ARG A 128 6.68 -0.89 13.20
N PRO A 129 5.78 -1.05 14.18
CA PRO A 129 4.57 -0.25 14.26
C PRO A 129 4.90 1.20 14.64
N TYR A 130 4.00 2.11 14.29
CA TYR A 130 3.89 3.42 14.92
C TYR A 130 3.47 3.24 16.39
N LEU A 131 4.23 3.83 17.31
CA LEU A 131 4.09 3.59 18.75
C LEU A 131 3.56 4.79 19.54
N ASP A 132 3.39 5.95 18.89
CA ASP A 132 2.88 7.14 19.58
C ASP A 132 1.34 7.10 19.70
N VAL A 133 0.78 8.20 20.19
CA VAL A 133 -0.63 8.32 20.53
C VAL A 133 -1.51 8.09 19.29
N LEU A 134 -2.53 7.26 19.45
CA LEU A 134 -3.63 7.14 18.50
C LEU A 134 -4.72 8.13 18.88
N GLU A 135 -5.38 8.74 17.90
CA GLU A 135 -6.54 9.57 18.15
C GLU A 135 -7.63 8.73 18.83
N GLU A 136 -8.15 9.20 19.97
CA GLU A 136 -9.11 8.45 20.80
C GLU A 136 -10.47 8.25 20.10
N SER A 137 -10.75 8.95 19.01
CA SER A 137 -12.06 8.99 18.36
C SER A 137 -12.13 8.15 17.07
N GLY A 138 -13.19 7.34 16.95
CA GLY A 138 -13.58 6.63 15.73
C GLY A 138 -13.24 5.13 15.69
N HIS A 139 -13.99 4.38 14.89
CA HIS A 139 -13.83 2.92 14.74
C HIS A 139 -12.51 2.49 14.08
N GLU A 140 -11.87 3.38 13.32
CA GLU A 140 -10.65 3.08 12.56
C GLU A 140 -9.35 3.61 13.19
N ARG A 141 -9.42 4.31 14.34
CA ARG A 141 -8.32 4.92 15.11
C ARG A 141 -7.22 5.55 14.24
N LYS A 142 -7.33 6.85 13.97
CA LYS A 142 -6.31 7.61 13.24
C LYS A 142 -5.03 7.78 14.08
N LEU A 143 -3.90 8.02 13.40
CA LEU A 143 -2.62 8.30 14.05
C LEU A 143 -2.57 9.77 14.46
N ALA A 144 -2.17 10.09 15.70
CA ALA A 144 -2.03 11.48 16.15
C ALA A 144 -0.70 12.08 15.65
N LEU A 145 -0.64 12.36 14.35
CA LEU A 145 0.52 12.94 13.69
C LEU A 145 0.55 14.46 13.88
N GLN A 146 1.75 15.01 14.04
CA GLN A 146 1.92 16.45 14.20
C GLN A 146 1.70 17.17 12.87
N ASP A 147 0.75 18.11 12.84
CA ASP A 147 0.52 18.96 11.68
C ASP A 147 1.72 19.87 11.39
N PRO A 148 1.99 20.17 10.10
CA PRO A 148 3.09 21.04 9.71
C PRO A 148 2.88 22.46 10.21
N CYS A 149 3.98 23.13 10.55
CA CYS A 149 3.98 24.49 11.05
C CYS A 149 5.10 25.28 10.39
N LEU A 150 4.75 26.42 9.80
CA LEU A 150 5.70 27.38 9.25
C LEU A 150 6.48 28.07 10.38
N PRO A 151 7.65 28.68 10.09
CA PRO A 151 8.38 29.48 11.08
C PRO A 151 7.56 30.59 11.75
N SER A 152 6.48 31.04 11.10
CA SER A 152 5.52 32.01 11.64
C SER A 152 4.57 31.45 12.70
N GLY A 153 4.61 30.14 12.97
CA GLY A 153 3.66 29.46 13.87
C GLY A 153 2.32 29.09 13.21
N LYS A 154 2.14 29.40 11.91
CA LYS A 154 0.91 29.09 11.17
C LYS A 154 1.02 27.76 10.44
N MET A 155 -0.10 27.06 10.32
CA MET A 155 -0.21 25.91 9.43
C MET A 155 -0.03 26.38 7.97
N PRO A 156 0.74 25.65 7.14
CA PRO A 156 0.86 25.96 5.72
C PRO A 156 -0.51 25.99 5.03
N HIS A 157 -0.66 26.92 4.09
CA HIS A 157 -1.86 26.96 3.25
C HIS A 157 -2.00 25.66 2.45
N GLY A 158 -3.24 25.24 2.22
CA GLY A 158 -3.55 24.07 1.40
C GLY A 158 -3.23 22.72 2.04
N PHE A 159 -2.71 22.64 3.27
CA PHE A 159 -2.54 21.35 3.97
C PHE A 159 -3.90 20.71 4.26
N LEU A 160 -4.07 19.45 3.86
CA LEU A 160 -5.31 18.68 3.97
C LEU A 160 -5.24 17.58 5.04
N GLY A 161 -4.03 17.22 5.48
CA GLY A 161 -3.80 16.14 6.45
C GLY A 161 -2.72 15.15 5.99
N HIS A 162 -2.60 14.06 6.74
CA HIS A 162 -1.64 12.98 6.47
C HIS A 162 -2.28 11.85 5.68
N ALA A 163 -1.60 11.35 4.64
CA ALA A 163 -2.12 10.33 3.72
C ALA A 163 -2.55 9.04 4.46
N VAL A 164 -1.77 8.61 5.46
CA VAL A 164 -2.09 7.44 6.29
C VAL A 164 -3.41 7.57 7.05
N ASN A 165 -3.91 8.79 7.29
CA ASN A 165 -5.20 9.06 7.94
C ASN A 165 -6.35 9.33 6.96
N MET A 166 -6.06 9.37 5.65
CA MET A 166 -7.04 9.59 4.57
C MET A 166 -7.55 8.29 3.92
N ILE A 167 -6.91 7.16 4.22
CA ILE A 167 -7.42 5.84 3.83
C ILE A 167 -8.50 5.37 4.80
N ASN A 168 -9.47 4.61 4.28
CA ASN A 168 -10.50 3.93 5.06
C ASN A 168 -10.25 2.41 5.02
N LEU A 169 -10.20 1.78 6.18
CA LEU A 169 -10.09 0.33 6.28
C LEU A 169 -11.47 -0.30 6.16
N ASP A 170 -11.63 -1.27 5.26
CA ASP A 170 -12.85 -2.07 5.19
C ASP A 170 -13.09 -2.75 6.55
N MET A 171 -14.34 -2.83 7.03
CA MET A 171 -14.68 -3.49 8.30
C MET A 171 -14.15 -4.93 8.38
N ARG A 172 -13.99 -5.59 7.23
CA ARG A 172 -13.40 -6.93 7.15
C ARG A 172 -11.90 -6.96 7.48
N HIS A 173 -11.21 -5.83 7.32
CA HIS A 173 -9.76 -5.70 7.53
C HIS A 173 -9.41 -4.95 8.81
N VAL A 174 -10.34 -4.20 9.42
CA VAL A 174 -10.09 -3.43 10.65
C VAL A 174 -9.68 -4.32 11.84
N HIS A 175 -10.10 -5.58 11.84
CA HIS A 175 -9.77 -6.58 12.86
C HIS A 175 -8.44 -7.29 12.63
N ILE A 176 -7.77 -7.07 11.49
CA ILE A 176 -6.48 -7.69 11.19
C ILE A 176 -5.42 -7.03 12.07
N LYS A 177 -4.73 -7.85 12.87
CA LYS A 177 -3.68 -7.44 13.79
C LYS A 177 -2.42 -8.27 13.56
N THR A 178 -1.27 -7.67 13.83
CA THR A 178 0.00 -8.39 14.02
C THR A 178 -0.10 -9.32 15.22
N SER A 179 0.86 -10.26 15.33
CA SER A 179 1.03 -11.07 16.53
C SER A 179 1.25 -10.24 17.81
N SER A 180 1.75 -9.00 17.66
CA SER A 180 1.91 -8.04 18.76
C SER A 180 0.69 -7.15 19.02
N GLY A 181 -0.42 -7.36 18.30
CA GLY A 181 -1.69 -6.66 18.54
C GLY A 181 -1.88 -5.32 17.80
N TYR A 182 -0.98 -4.97 16.88
CA TYR A 182 -1.04 -3.73 16.09
C TYR A 182 -1.82 -3.94 14.79
N GLY A 183 -2.71 -3.01 14.44
CA GLY A 183 -3.52 -3.02 13.22
C GLY A 183 -2.80 -2.50 11.98
N LEU A 184 -3.51 -2.56 10.85
CA LEU A 184 -2.95 -2.24 9.54
C LEU A 184 -2.58 -0.77 9.37
N ARG A 185 -3.28 0.16 10.05
CA ARG A 185 -3.00 1.60 9.90
C ARG A 185 -1.64 1.95 10.52
N GLU A 186 -1.42 1.53 11.76
CA GLU A 186 -0.19 1.76 12.51
C GLU A 186 0.98 0.87 12.07
N THR A 187 0.75 -0.14 11.21
CA THR A 187 1.80 -1.01 10.64
C THR A 187 1.93 -0.81 9.13
N LEU A 188 1.20 -1.57 8.33
CA LEU A 188 1.29 -1.61 6.87
C LEU A 188 1.19 -0.21 6.24
N PHE A 189 0.13 0.53 6.55
CA PHE A 189 -0.11 1.80 5.87
C PHE A 189 0.79 2.92 6.38
N TYR A 190 1.19 2.90 7.66
CA TYR A 190 2.25 3.76 8.14
C TYR A 190 3.61 3.43 7.51
N ARG A 191 3.91 2.15 7.24
CA ARG A 191 5.14 1.77 6.53
C ARG A 191 5.16 2.29 5.09
N LEU A 192 4.01 2.33 4.43
CA LEU A 192 3.83 2.74 3.04
C LEU A 192 3.77 4.27 2.87
N PHE A 193 3.05 4.96 3.75
CA PHE A 193 2.84 6.41 3.66
C PHE A 193 3.66 7.21 4.67
N GLY A 194 4.02 6.67 5.82
CA GLY A 194 4.68 7.40 6.90
C GLY A 194 3.91 8.66 7.29
N GLU A 195 4.64 9.78 7.40
CA GLU A 195 4.11 11.12 7.64
C GLU A 195 3.85 11.89 6.33
N LEU A 196 3.56 11.19 5.22
CA LEU A 196 3.29 11.83 3.93
C LEU A 196 2.15 12.85 4.07
N GLN A 197 2.45 14.10 3.78
CA GLN A 197 1.51 15.21 3.84
C GLN A 197 0.75 15.35 2.52
N VAL A 198 -0.52 15.75 2.60
CA VAL A 198 -1.37 15.96 1.43
C VAL A 198 -1.75 17.43 1.34
N TYR A 199 -1.61 18.00 0.14
CA TYR A 199 -1.86 19.41 -0.13
C TYR A 199 -2.89 19.60 -1.26
N GLN A 200 -3.51 20.78 -1.29
CA GLN A 200 -4.48 21.13 -2.32
C GLN A 200 -3.83 21.32 -3.70
N THR A 201 -2.67 21.99 -3.76
CA THR A 201 -1.97 22.29 -5.01
C THR A 201 -0.45 22.10 -4.91
N ARG A 202 0.23 22.03 -6.06
CA ARG A 202 1.70 22.04 -6.17
C ARG A 202 2.33 23.32 -5.61
N GLU A 203 1.63 24.45 -5.76
CA GLU A 203 2.09 25.75 -5.23
C GLU A 203 2.04 25.76 -3.70
N ASP A 204 1.05 25.12 -3.10
CA ASP A 204 0.99 24.96 -1.64
C ASP A 204 2.17 24.14 -1.10
N ILE A 205 2.56 23.07 -1.81
CA ILE A 205 3.76 22.29 -1.46
C ILE A 205 5.01 23.18 -1.54
N GLU A 206 5.15 23.98 -2.59
CA GLU A 206 6.30 24.88 -2.76
C GLU A 206 6.45 25.83 -1.56
N HIS A 207 5.34 26.45 -1.14
CA HIS A 207 5.31 27.34 0.03
C HIS A 207 5.55 26.60 1.36
N ALA A 208 5.20 25.32 1.43
CA ALA A 208 5.35 24.49 2.62
C ALA A 208 6.69 23.74 2.72
N LYS A 209 7.54 23.76 1.67
CA LYS A 209 8.79 22.96 1.60
C LYS A 209 9.65 23.02 2.86
N GLY A 210 9.77 24.19 3.48
CA GLY A 210 10.59 24.37 4.68
C GLY A 210 10.11 23.62 5.93
N CYS A 211 8.87 23.11 5.94
CA CYS A 211 8.30 22.37 7.08
C CYS A 211 7.88 20.93 6.76
N ILE A 212 8.06 20.49 5.52
CA ILE A 212 7.80 19.10 5.10
C ILE A 212 9.02 18.23 5.45
N LYS A 213 8.82 17.18 6.25
CA LYS A 213 9.91 16.33 6.76
C LYS A 213 10.14 15.04 5.96
N SER A 214 9.07 14.39 5.51
CA SER A 214 9.14 13.06 4.85
C SER A 214 8.79 13.12 3.36
N GLY A 215 7.77 13.90 3.02
CA GLY A 215 7.31 14.02 1.65
C GLY A 215 5.95 14.70 1.61
N ALA A 216 5.53 15.06 0.40
CA ALA A 216 4.21 15.63 0.18
C ALA A 216 3.65 15.21 -1.18
N VAL A 217 2.33 15.16 -1.26
CA VAL A 217 1.60 15.04 -2.52
C VAL A 217 0.53 16.10 -2.64
N SER A 218 0.19 16.51 -3.85
CA SER A 218 -0.89 17.46 -4.11
C SER A 218 -2.00 16.86 -4.96
N LEU A 219 -3.22 17.36 -4.80
CA LEU A 219 -4.39 16.89 -5.57
C LEU A 219 -4.28 17.18 -7.08
N ASP A 220 -3.44 18.13 -7.48
CA ASP A 220 -3.10 18.45 -8.87
C ASP A 220 -1.85 17.70 -9.38
N GLY A 221 -1.42 16.65 -8.68
CA GLY A 221 -0.52 15.60 -9.20
C GLY A 221 0.95 15.75 -8.84
N GLN A 222 1.36 16.72 -8.03
CA GLN A 222 2.77 16.78 -7.62
C GLN A 222 3.06 15.71 -6.58
N ILE A 223 4.19 15.03 -6.75
CA ILE A 223 4.72 14.07 -5.80
C ILE A 223 6.14 14.48 -5.41
N MET A 224 6.31 14.84 -4.14
CA MET A 224 7.60 15.06 -3.49
C MET A 224 7.86 13.91 -2.52
N ARG A 225 8.91 13.15 -2.78
CA ARG A 225 9.40 12.10 -1.88
C ARG A 225 10.36 12.70 -0.86
N ASP A 226 11.08 11.85 -0.15
CA ASP A 226 12.17 12.23 0.75
C ASP A 226 13.11 13.28 0.14
N HIS A 227 13.76 14.06 1.01
CA HIS A 227 14.62 15.22 0.72
C HIS A 227 15.29 15.19 -0.66
N GLY A 228 14.73 15.96 -1.59
CA GLY A 228 15.34 16.24 -2.90
C GLY A 228 14.85 15.39 -4.08
N ILE A 229 13.88 14.49 -3.88
CA ILE A 229 13.30 13.69 -4.98
C ILE A 229 11.88 14.19 -5.29
N ILE A 230 11.70 14.75 -6.48
CA ILE A 230 10.40 15.23 -6.98
C ILE A 230 10.09 14.53 -8.30
N CYS A 231 8.86 14.06 -8.47
CA CYS A 231 8.36 13.55 -9.74
C CYS A 231 7.85 14.74 -10.59
N LEU A 232 8.34 14.84 -11.82
CA LEU A 232 7.95 15.84 -12.81
C LEU A 232 7.34 15.15 -14.04
N GLY A 233 6.44 15.85 -14.73
CA GLY A 233 5.68 15.31 -15.86
C GLY A 233 4.20 15.15 -15.54
N ASP A 234 3.40 14.89 -16.57
CA ASP A 234 1.98 14.54 -16.46
C ASP A 234 1.77 13.02 -16.39
#